data_AF-A0A661VEZ1-F1
#
_entry.id   AF-A0A661VEZ1-F1
#
_cell.length_a   1.000
_cell.length_b   1.000
_cell.length_c   1.000
_cell.angle_alpha   90.00
_cell.angle_beta   90.00
_cell.angle_gamma   90.00
#
_symmetry.space_group_name_H-M   'P 1'
#
loop_
_entity.id
_entity.type
_entity.pdbx_description
1 polymer ?
#
loop_
_entity_poly.entity_id
_entity_poly.type
_entity_poly.pdbx_seq_one_letter_code
_entity_poly.pdbx_strand_id
1 'polypeptide(L)'
;DLAEGIYGAKPIVDWYDPAAAKVREYCKKYWPQYWENADFLGHWKFTLVVLECFRQAIQNAGWEALYTGPKEERWKAMEYEGIQKVKGYDPEGLCGPIDYTDPKDHRGSKFIKIVQAQGGVFKAVSDWIECPLIEYEKLAPELFK
;
A
#
# COMPACT_ATOMS: atom_id res chain seq x y z
N ASP A 1 -23.80 10.63 -21.00
CA ASP A 1 -23.74 11.25 -19.67
C ASP A 1 -22.52 10.79 -18.91
N LEU A 2 -21.89 11.68 -18.14
CA LEU A 2 -20.82 11.31 -17.21
C LEU A 2 -21.43 10.79 -15.92
N ALA A 3 -20.75 9.84 -15.27
CA ALA A 3 -21.14 9.37 -13.95
C ALA A 3 -20.82 10.45 -12.90
N GLU A 4 -21.80 10.77 -12.05
CA GLU A 4 -21.72 11.82 -11.04
C GLU A 4 -22.31 11.33 -9.71
N GLY A 5 -21.77 11.82 -8.59
CA GLY A 5 -22.36 11.61 -7.26
C GLY A 5 -22.14 10.22 -6.66
N ILE A 6 -21.53 9.28 -7.39
CA ILE A 6 -21.20 7.94 -6.91
C ILE A 6 -20.03 8.00 -5.94
N TYR A 7 -20.19 7.43 -4.74
CA TYR A 7 -19.14 7.33 -3.74
C TYR A 7 -18.40 5.99 -3.81
N GLY A 8 -17.14 6.00 -3.42
CA GLY A 8 -16.33 4.79 -3.26
C GLY A 8 -15.34 4.92 -2.10
N ALA A 9 -14.83 3.79 -1.63
CA ALA A 9 -13.71 3.71 -0.69
C ALA A 9 -12.49 3.19 -1.44
N LYS A 10 -11.36 3.90 -1.38
CA LYS A 10 -10.12 3.50 -2.03
C LYS A 10 -8.95 3.43 -1.04
N PRO A 11 -8.18 2.32 -1.02
CA PRO A 11 -6.97 2.20 -0.19
C PRO A 11 -5.74 2.88 -0.83
N ILE A 12 -5.92 3.55 -1.97
CA ILE A 12 -4.90 4.23 -2.75
C ILE A 12 -5.54 5.45 -3.41
N VAL A 13 -4.74 6.49 -3.70
CA VAL A 13 -5.20 7.66 -4.44
C VAL A 13 -5.69 7.31 -5.85
N ASP A 14 -6.42 8.24 -6.48
CA ASP A 14 -6.84 8.09 -7.88
C ASP A 14 -5.71 8.48 -8.86
N TRP A 15 -5.83 8.08 -10.13
CA TRP A 15 -4.78 8.32 -11.14
C TRP A 15 -4.43 9.79 -11.30
N TYR A 16 -5.40 10.69 -11.13
CA TYR A 16 -5.25 12.13 -11.30
C TYR A 16 -4.93 12.89 -10.00
N ASP A 17 -4.79 12.19 -8.88
CA ASP A 17 -4.36 12.80 -7.62
C ASP A 17 -2.94 13.41 -7.76
N PRO A 18 -2.64 14.56 -7.14
CA PRO A 18 -1.30 15.14 -7.14
C PRO A 18 -0.19 14.16 -6.71
N ALA A 19 -0.45 13.28 -5.74
CA ALA A 19 0.54 12.28 -5.28
C ALA A 19 0.96 11.31 -6.41
N ALA A 20 0.07 11.03 -7.37
CA ALA A 20 0.35 10.16 -8.51
C ALA A 20 1.14 10.85 -9.64
N ALA A 21 1.57 12.10 -9.50
CA ALA A 21 2.25 12.86 -10.58
C ALA A 21 3.49 12.15 -11.13
N LYS A 22 4.34 11.59 -10.26
CA LYS A 22 5.55 10.86 -10.65
C LYS A 22 5.23 9.55 -11.35
N VAL A 23 4.19 8.85 -10.90
CA VAL A 23 3.69 7.62 -11.55
C VAL A 23 3.23 7.94 -12.98
N ARG A 24 2.47 9.04 -13.15
CA ARG A 24 2.01 9.50 -14.47
C ARG A 24 3.18 9.88 -15.38
N GLU A 25 4.17 10.59 -14.87
CA GLU A 25 5.37 10.96 -15.62
C GLU A 25 6.09 9.71 -16.17
N TYR A 26 6.35 8.74 -15.29
CA TYR A 26 7.03 7.49 -15.67
C TYR A 26 6.21 6.63 -16.61
N CYS A 27 4.91 6.47 -16.34
CA CYS A 27 4.00 5.74 -17.24
C CYS A 27 4.00 6.36 -18.63
N LYS A 28 3.84 7.70 -18.73
CA LYS A 28 3.86 8.39 -20.03
C LYS A 28 5.17 8.18 -20.80
N LYS A 29 6.30 8.16 -20.09
CA LYS A 29 7.64 8.03 -20.69
C LYS A 29 7.97 6.61 -21.14
N TYR A 30 7.68 5.62 -20.30
CA TYR A 30 8.19 4.25 -20.49
C TYR A 30 7.12 3.23 -20.84
N TRP A 31 5.87 3.44 -20.39
CA TRP A 31 4.77 2.49 -20.57
C TRP A 31 3.43 3.18 -20.86
N PRO A 32 3.32 3.95 -21.95
CA PRO A 32 2.11 4.72 -22.26
C PRO A 32 0.87 3.84 -22.46
N GLN A 33 1.05 2.55 -22.76
CA GLN A 33 -0.05 1.57 -22.86
C GLN A 33 -0.77 1.29 -21.53
N TYR A 34 -0.18 1.67 -20.39
CA TYR A 34 -0.78 1.52 -19.06
C TYR A 34 -1.31 2.86 -18.50
N TRP A 35 -1.51 3.86 -19.36
CA TRP A 35 -2.11 5.12 -18.96
C TRP A 35 -3.49 4.89 -18.31
N GLU A 36 -3.75 5.55 -17.17
CA GLU A 36 -4.99 5.39 -16.37
C GLU A 36 -5.25 3.98 -15.84
N ASN A 37 -4.25 3.09 -15.87
CA ASN A 37 -4.37 1.75 -15.33
C ASN A 37 -4.20 1.76 -13.79
N ALA A 38 -5.26 1.40 -13.07
CA ALA A 38 -5.26 1.36 -11.61
C ALA A 38 -4.26 0.34 -11.04
N ASP A 39 -4.03 -0.78 -11.73
CA ASP A 39 -3.05 -1.79 -11.31
C ASP A 39 -1.62 -1.24 -11.44
N PHE A 40 -1.32 -0.44 -12.47
CA PHE A 40 -0.02 0.19 -12.61
C PHE A 40 0.30 1.09 -11.41
N LEU A 41 -0.68 1.90 -10.99
CA LEU A 41 -0.58 2.73 -9.78
C LEU A 41 -0.42 1.87 -8.51
N GLY A 42 -1.20 0.79 -8.41
CA GLY A 42 -1.13 -0.17 -7.31
C GLY A 42 0.25 -0.83 -7.18
N HIS A 43 0.84 -1.26 -8.29
CA HIS A 43 2.17 -1.89 -8.35
C HIS A 43 3.29 -0.90 -8.05
N TRP A 44 3.18 0.36 -8.48
CA TRP A 44 4.13 1.41 -8.11
C TRP A 44 4.20 1.55 -6.59
N LYS A 45 3.04 1.76 -5.95
CA LYS A 45 2.94 1.84 -4.48
C LYS A 45 3.47 0.58 -3.81
N PHE A 46 3.07 -0.61 -4.27
CA PHE A 46 3.56 -1.88 -3.72
C PHE A 46 5.09 -1.99 -3.77
N THR A 47 5.69 -1.59 -4.89
CA THR A 47 7.15 -1.60 -5.06
C THR A 47 7.85 -0.68 -4.07
N LEU A 48 7.30 0.52 -3.82
CA LEU A 48 7.83 1.44 -2.79
C LEU A 48 7.80 0.82 -1.39
N VAL A 49 6.75 0.05 -1.05
CA VAL A 49 6.64 -0.65 0.24
C VAL A 49 7.66 -1.79 0.34
N VAL A 50 7.81 -2.59 -0.72
CA VAL A 50 8.80 -3.67 -0.75
C VAL A 50 10.23 -3.13 -0.61
N LEU A 51 10.54 -2.02 -1.29
CA LEU A 51 11.84 -1.34 -1.16
C LEU A 51 12.09 -0.87 0.27
N GLU A 52 11.07 -0.36 0.94
CA GLU A 52 11.17 0.00 2.36
C GLU A 52 11.45 -1.21 3.24
N CYS A 53 10.77 -2.35 3.03
CA CYS A 53 11.06 -3.58 3.76
C CYS A 53 12.52 -4.02 3.55
N PHE A 54 13.05 -3.95 2.32
CA PHE A 54 14.46 -4.25 2.05
C PHE A 54 15.40 -3.25 2.73
N ARG A 55 15.07 -1.96 2.72
CA ARG A 55 15.85 -0.93 3.41
C ARG A 55 15.95 -1.22 4.90
N GLN A 56 14.83 -1.54 5.54
CA GLN A 56 14.79 -1.93 6.96
C GLN A 56 15.65 -3.18 7.20
N ALA A 57 15.47 -4.22 6.39
CA ALA A 57 16.22 -5.47 6.55
C ALA A 57 17.73 -5.25 6.43
N ILE A 58 18.18 -4.46 5.46
CA ILE A 58 19.60 -4.12 5.28
C ILE A 58 20.13 -3.30 6.47
N GLN A 59 19.35 -2.35 6.96
CA GLN A 59 19.74 -1.51 8.09
C GLN A 59 19.88 -2.30 9.40
N ASN A 60 19.01 -3.29 9.61
CA ASN A 60 18.90 -4.02 10.86
C ASN A 60 19.74 -5.32 10.88
N ALA A 61 19.83 -6.03 9.75
CA ALA A 61 20.53 -7.32 9.64
C ALA A 61 21.78 -7.29 8.74
N GLY A 62 21.96 -6.25 7.92
CA GLY A 62 23.04 -6.14 6.95
C GLY A 62 22.75 -6.86 5.62
N TRP A 63 23.43 -6.42 4.57
CA TRP A 63 23.29 -7.00 3.22
C TRP A 63 23.65 -8.49 3.18
N GLU A 64 24.70 -8.89 3.90
CA GLU A 64 25.17 -10.28 3.91
C GLU A 64 24.11 -11.25 4.43
N ALA A 65 23.37 -10.87 5.48
CA ALA A 65 22.29 -11.67 6.03
C ALA A 65 21.16 -11.92 5.01
N LEU A 66 21.00 -11.03 4.02
CA LEU A 66 19.98 -11.13 2.97
C LEU A 66 20.46 -11.78 1.68
N TYR A 67 21.74 -11.63 1.35
CA TYR A 67 22.27 -12.05 0.06
C TYR A 67 23.00 -13.40 0.14
N THR A 68 23.96 -13.51 1.07
CA THR A 68 24.91 -14.63 1.17
C THR A 68 24.58 -15.62 2.28
N GLY A 69 23.69 -15.25 3.21
CA GLY A 69 23.24 -16.13 4.29
C GLY A 69 22.51 -17.40 3.81
N PRO A 70 22.41 -18.45 4.66
CA PRO A 70 21.57 -19.61 4.41
C PRO A 70 20.14 -19.20 4.04
N LYS A 71 19.48 -19.96 3.13
CA LYS A 71 18.11 -19.66 2.67
C LYS A 71 17.13 -19.42 3.82
N GLU A 72 17.25 -20.20 4.90
CA GLU A 72 16.40 -20.08 6.08
C GLU A 72 16.66 -18.83 6.91
N GLU A 73 17.89 -18.31 6.90
CA GLU A 73 18.24 -17.08 7.61
C GLU A 73 17.83 -15.84 6.81
N ARG A 74 17.92 -15.91 5.47
CA ARG A 74 17.52 -14.82 4.58
C ARG A 74 16.05 -14.44 4.70
N TRP A 75 15.14 -15.41 4.74
CA TRP A 75 13.72 -15.10 4.90
C TRP A 75 13.41 -14.57 6.30
N LYS A 76 14.07 -15.08 7.35
CA LYS A 76 13.90 -14.57 8.72
C LYS A 76 14.39 -13.14 8.85
N ALA A 77 15.53 -12.81 8.25
CA ALA A 77 16.03 -11.44 8.20
C ALA A 77 15.04 -10.52 7.48
N MET A 78 14.47 -10.94 6.35
CA MET A 78 13.43 -10.15 5.68
C MET A 78 12.16 -9.98 6.52
N GLU A 79 11.69 -11.04 7.15
CA GLU A 79 10.46 -11.03 7.95
C GLU A 79 10.61 -10.17 9.21
N TYR A 80 11.59 -10.50 10.05
CA TYR A 80 11.74 -9.94 11.39
C TYR A 80 12.48 -8.60 11.41
N GLU A 81 13.44 -8.41 10.50
CA GLU A 81 14.27 -7.20 10.46
C GLU A 81 13.89 -6.25 9.32
N GLY A 82 13.09 -6.71 8.37
CA GLY A 82 12.53 -5.90 7.28
C GLY A 82 11.07 -5.54 7.51
N ILE A 83 10.18 -6.48 7.17
CA ILE A 83 8.73 -6.27 7.12
C ILE A 83 8.20 -5.81 8.49
N GLN A 84 8.47 -6.56 9.56
CA GLN A 84 7.95 -6.25 10.90
C GLN A 84 8.59 -5.01 11.55
N LYS A 85 9.55 -4.37 10.89
CA LYS A 85 10.17 -3.11 11.33
C LYS A 85 9.61 -1.88 10.60
N VAL A 86 8.79 -2.06 9.57
CA VAL A 86 8.14 -0.95 8.86
C VAL A 86 7.07 -0.33 9.74
N LYS A 87 7.27 0.93 10.12
CA LYS A 87 6.38 1.71 10.97
C LYS A 87 6.12 3.09 10.39
N GLY A 88 4.86 3.39 10.10
CA GLY A 88 4.45 4.72 9.64
C GLY A 88 5.07 5.15 8.31
N TYR A 89 5.44 4.21 7.44
CA TYR A 89 6.09 4.53 6.16
C TYR A 89 5.09 5.18 5.20
N ASP A 90 5.46 6.34 4.65
CA ASP A 90 4.67 7.06 3.64
C ASP A 90 5.17 6.73 2.22
N PRO A 91 4.41 5.97 1.41
CA PRO A 91 4.79 5.67 0.03
C PRO A 91 4.43 6.84 -0.90
N GLU A 92 5.08 7.98 -0.68
CA GLU A 92 4.93 9.21 -1.46
C GLU A 92 3.47 9.73 -1.51
N GLY A 93 2.69 9.54 -0.45
CA GLY A 93 1.29 9.98 -0.35
C GLY A 93 0.28 9.15 -1.14
N LEU A 94 0.71 8.05 -1.76
CA LEU A 94 -0.15 7.21 -2.60
C LEU A 94 -1.20 6.43 -1.80
N CYS A 95 -0.91 6.08 -0.56
CA CYS A 95 -1.87 5.55 0.40
C CYS A 95 -1.65 6.17 1.79
N GLY A 96 -2.46 5.79 2.78
CA GLY A 96 -2.12 6.09 4.16
C GLY A 96 -0.83 5.37 4.61
N PRO A 97 -0.28 5.75 5.77
CA PRO A 97 0.98 5.21 6.24
C PRO A 97 0.93 3.69 6.42
N ILE A 98 2.02 3.02 6.06
CA ILE A 98 2.18 1.57 6.15
C ILE A 98 2.82 1.20 7.48
N ASP A 99 2.21 0.24 8.18
CA ASP A 99 2.68 -0.26 9.47
C ASP A 99 2.43 -1.77 9.61
N TYR A 100 3.51 -2.52 9.81
CA TYR A 100 3.52 -3.98 10.03
C TYR A 100 4.02 -4.35 11.43
N THR A 101 4.12 -3.40 12.36
CA THR A 101 4.70 -3.63 13.70
C THR A 101 3.75 -4.33 14.67
N ASP A 102 2.46 -4.39 14.36
CA ASP A 102 1.47 -5.08 15.19
C ASP A 102 1.47 -6.59 14.89
N PRO A 103 1.88 -7.46 15.85
CA PRO A 103 1.92 -8.91 15.64
C PRO A 103 0.53 -9.56 15.46
N LYS A 104 -0.55 -8.80 15.64
CA LYS A 104 -1.94 -9.26 15.41
C LYS A 104 -2.57 -8.68 14.15
N ASP A 105 -1.92 -7.71 13.49
CA ASP A 105 -2.46 -7.04 12.30
C ASP A 105 -1.40 -6.85 11.22
N HIS A 106 -1.32 -7.83 10.32
CA HIS A 106 -0.36 -7.85 9.22
C HIS A 106 -0.89 -7.21 7.92
N ARG A 107 -2.00 -6.43 7.97
CA ARG A 107 -2.56 -5.79 6.77
C ARG A 107 -1.63 -4.73 6.15
N GLY A 108 -0.77 -4.10 6.96
CA GLY A 108 0.16 -3.04 6.53
C GLY A 108 -0.51 -1.71 6.22
N SER A 109 -1.38 -1.72 5.20
CA SER A 109 -2.20 -0.58 4.81
C SER A 109 -3.53 -0.61 5.55
N LYS A 110 -3.71 0.31 6.49
CA LYS A 110 -4.89 0.38 7.38
C LYS A 110 -5.77 1.59 7.11
N PHE A 111 -5.63 2.24 5.95
CA PHE A 111 -6.32 3.50 5.66
C PHE A 111 -7.02 3.46 4.31
N ILE A 112 -8.15 4.17 4.23
CA ILE A 112 -8.89 4.43 2.99
C ILE A 112 -9.18 5.92 2.84
N LYS A 113 -9.39 6.37 1.60
CA LYS A 113 -10.06 7.63 1.29
C LYS A 113 -11.46 7.35 0.79
N ILE A 114 -12.39 8.23 1.13
CA ILE A 114 -13.68 8.32 0.46
C ILE A 114 -13.48 9.18 -0.79
N VAL A 115 -13.93 8.66 -1.93
CA VAL A 115 -13.91 9.34 -3.21
C VAL A 115 -15.33 9.52 -3.73
N GLN A 116 -15.55 10.51 -4.57
CA GLN A 116 -16.80 10.74 -5.29
C GLN A 116 -16.52 10.96 -6.77
N ALA A 117 -17.34 10.38 -7.64
CA ALA A 117 -17.34 10.68 -9.08
C ALA A 117 -17.79 12.14 -9.29
N GLN A 118 -16.90 12.96 -9.84
CA GLN A 118 -17.09 14.38 -10.10
C GLN A 118 -16.47 14.74 -11.46
N GLY A 119 -17.29 15.06 -12.45
CA GLY A 119 -16.84 15.30 -13.82
C GLY A 119 -16.33 14.02 -14.48
N GLY A 120 -16.96 12.88 -14.22
CA GLY A 120 -16.57 11.56 -14.76
C GLY A 120 -15.28 10.95 -14.20
N VAL A 121 -14.66 11.55 -13.19
CA VAL A 121 -13.46 11.03 -12.51
C VAL A 121 -13.68 10.95 -11.00
N PHE A 122 -13.02 10.01 -10.32
CA PHE A 122 -13.08 9.94 -8.86
C PHE A 122 -12.16 10.99 -8.24
N LYS A 123 -12.72 11.83 -7.36
CA LYS A 123 -11.97 12.80 -6.55
C LYS A 123 -12.11 12.46 -5.08
N ALA A 124 -11.03 12.60 -4.31
CA ALA A 124 -11.09 12.44 -2.86
C ALA A 124 -11.99 13.53 -2.24
N VAL A 125 -12.87 13.10 -1.32
CA VAL A 125 -13.75 13.96 -0.52
C VAL A 125 -13.52 13.79 0.98
N SER A 126 -12.51 12.98 1.35
CA SER A 126 -12.01 12.85 2.71
C SER A 126 -10.49 12.79 2.71
N ASP A 127 -9.89 13.00 3.88
CA ASP A 127 -8.53 12.57 4.19
C ASP A 127 -8.47 11.04 4.38
N TRP A 128 -7.28 10.53 4.71
CA TRP A 128 -7.10 9.13 5.10
C TRP A 128 -7.89 8.82 6.38
N ILE A 129 -8.78 7.84 6.29
CA ILE A 129 -9.57 7.32 7.39
C ILE A 129 -8.98 5.97 7.79
N GLU A 130 -8.64 5.82 9.07
CA GLU A 130 -8.15 4.55 9.61
C GLU A 130 -9.27 3.49 9.65
N CYS A 131 -8.95 2.29 9.17
CA CYS A 131 -9.78 1.11 9.21
C CYS A 131 -9.28 0.18 10.33
N PRO A 132 -9.92 0.20 11.52
CA PRO A 132 -9.51 -0.64 12.63
C PRO A 132 -9.57 -2.12 12.24
N LEU A 133 -8.79 -2.95 12.95
CA LEU A 133 -8.89 -4.40 12.79
C LEU A 133 -10.29 -4.85 13.22
N ILE A 134 -10.96 -5.62 12.38
CA ILE A 134 -12.25 -6.23 12.69
C ILE A 134 -12.01 -7.71 12.94
N GLU A 135 -12.21 -8.15 14.18
CA GLU A 135 -12.13 -9.55 14.60
C GLU A 135 -13.43 -10.27 14.23
N TYR A 136 -13.60 -10.57 12.94
CA TYR A 136 -14.82 -11.19 12.40
C TYR A 136 -15.16 -12.51 13.08
N GLU A 137 -14.17 -13.26 13.54
CA GLU A 137 -14.35 -14.50 14.28
C GLU A 137 -15.10 -14.31 15.61
N LYS A 138 -15.04 -13.10 16.18
CA LYS A 138 -15.80 -12.74 17.39
C LYS A 138 -17.20 -12.21 17.06
N LEU A 139 -17.38 -11.60 15.90
CA LEU A 139 -18.64 -10.97 15.48
C LEU A 139 -19.59 -11.95 14.78
N ALA A 140 -19.04 -12.92 14.05
CA ALA A 140 -19.77 -13.91 13.26
C ALA A 140 -19.08 -15.29 13.36
N PRO A 141 -19.01 -15.89 14.57
CA PRO A 141 -18.28 -17.13 14.81
C PRO A 141 -18.77 -18.31 13.96
N GLU A 142 -20.01 -18.28 13.48
CA GLU A 142 -20.59 -19.27 12.58
C GLU A 142 -19.94 -19.33 11.19
N LEU A 143 -19.28 -18.27 10.74
CA LEU A 143 -18.60 -18.23 9.43
C LEU A 143 -17.20 -18.87 9.46
N PHE A 144 -16.68 -19.19 10.65
CA PHE A 144 -15.31 -19.66 10.86
C PHE A 144 -15.23 -21.07 11.48
N LYS A 145 -16.32 -21.84 11.40
CA LYS A 145 -16.38 -23.26 11.77
C LYS A 145 -16.09 -24.14 10.57
#